data_AF-A0A1I3R676-F1
#
_entry.id   AF-A0A1I3R676-F1
#
_cell.length_a   1.000
_cell.length_b   1.000
_cell.length_c   1.000
_cell.angle_alpha   90.00
_cell.angle_beta   90.00
_cell.angle_gamma   90.00
#
_symmetry.space_group_name_H-M   'P 1'
#
loop_
_entity.id
_entity.type
_entity.pdbx_description
1 polymer ?
#
loop_
_entity_poly.entity_id
_entity_poly.type
_entity_poly.pdbx_seq_one_letter_code
_entity_poly.pdbx_strand_id
1 'polypeptide(L)'
;MVDFASLDIDNVDDLVSALEDELGGVSTQWWNANKSVVAGYLRSLAEATMQTRVALANHQIPAEAADMIMRNQQLAFNQTLQFTKFMTLVLAQQLLDAAFRLIGWVIYNKTGVNLAPSLVQPTAGPATA
;
A
#
# COMPACT_ATOMS: atom_id res chain seq x y z
N MET A 1 12.77 -4.56 -8.72
CA MET A 1 11.70 -5.58 -8.79
C MET A 1 12.33 -6.81 -9.36
N VAL A 2 12.17 -7.92 -8.65
CA VAL A 2 12.96 -9.14 -8.86
C VAL A 2 12.42 -9.93 -10.06
N ASP A 3 13.32 -10.43 -10.91
CA ASP A 3 12.95 -11.39 -11.97
C ASP A 3 12.92 -12.81 -11.38
N PHE A 4 11.71 -13.26 -11.05
CA PHE A 4 11.50 -14.56 -10.41
C PHE A 4 11.84 -15.75 -11.32
N ALA A 5 11.77 -15.58 -12.65
CA ALA A 5 11.98 -16.68 -13.60
C ALA A 5 13.46 -17.07 -13.73
N SER A 6 14.37 -16.14 -13.43
CA SER A 6 15.83 -16.34 -13.47
C SER A 6 16.47 -16.29 -12.08
N LEU A 7 15.65 -16.29 -11.02
CA LEU A 7 16.11 -16.12 -9.64
C LEU A 7 16.98 -17.30 -9.19
N ASP A 8 18.28 -17.06 -9.07
CA ASP A 8 19.23 -17.99 -8.46
C ASP A 8 19.94 -17.29 -7.30
N ILE A 9 19.78 -17.83 -6.09
CA ILE A 9 20.26 -17.24 -4.84
C ILE A 9 21.10 -18.26 -4.11
N ASP A 10 22.41 -18.06 -4.07
CA ASP A 10 23.35 -19.07 -3.59
C ASP A 10 23.68 -18.96 -2.10
N ASN A 11 23.43 -17.80 -1.49
CA ASN A 11 23.71 -17.57 -0.09
C ASN A 11 22.65 -16.67 0.57
N VAL A 12 22.77 -16.53 1.89
CA VAL A 12 21.81 -15.77 2.72
C VAL A 12 21.88 -14.27 2.44
N ASP A 13 23.04 -13.72 2.11
CA ASP A 13 23.20 -12.29 1.84
C ASP A 13 22.51 -11.89 0.52
N ASP A 14 22.60 -12.75 -0.50
CA ASP A 14 21.87 -12.61 -1.76
C ASP A 14 20.35 -12.71 -1.54
N LEU A 15 19.91 -13.60 -0.63
CA LEU A 15 18.50 -13.73 -0.25
C LEU A 15 17.97 -12.46 0.42
N VAL A 16 18.73 -11.92 1.38
CA VAL A 16 18.37 -10.69 2.09
C VAL A 16 18.30 -9.52 1.12
N SER A 17 19.28 -9.40 0.22
CA SER A 17 19.31 -8.34 -0.80
C SER A 17 18.10 -8.40 -1.74
N ALA A 18 17.75 -9.61 -2.21
CA ALA A 18 16.59 -9.80 -3.07
C ALA A 18 15.26 -9.50 -2.33
N LEU A 19 15.18 -9.84 -1.03
CA LEU A 19 14.03 -9.47 -0.19
C LEU A 19 13.93 -7.96 -0.01
N GLU A 20 15.01 -7.27 0.29
CA GLU A 20 15.02 -5.80 0.43
C GLU A 20 14.57 -5.11 -0.86
N ASP A 21 15.06 -5.56 -2.01
CA ASP A 21 14.69 -5.04 -3.32
C ASP A 21 13.21 -5.26 -3.65
N GLU A 22 12.67 -6.44 -3.35
CA GLU A 22 11.27 -6.75 -3.62
C GLU A 22 10.32 -6.01 -2.66
N LEU A 23 10.64 -6.01 -1.36
CA LEU A 23 9.87 -5.28 -0.35
C LEU A 23 9.92 -3.77 -0.57
N GLY A 24 11.08 -3.23 -0.95
CA GLY A 24 11.25 -1.83 -1.34
C GLY A 24 10.44 -1.48 -2.59
N GLY A 25 10.41 -2.38 -3.58
CA GLY A 25 9.59 -2.25 -4.79
C GLY A 25 8.09 -2.19 -4.48
N VAL A 26 7.58 -3.15 -3.70
CA VAL A 26 6.16 -3.21 -3.27
C VAL A 26 5.78 -1.97 -2.47
N SER A 27 6.62 -1.56 -1.51
CA SER A 27 6.41 -0.35 -0.71
C SER A 27 6.33 0.91 -1.57
N THR A 28 7.23 1.03 -2.56
CA THR A 28 7.28 2.18 -3.47
C THR A 28 6.06 2.23 -4.39
N GLN A 29 5.64 1.10 -4.95
CA GLN A 29 4.43 1.01 -5.77
C GLN A 29 3.19 1.38 -4.97
N TRP A 30 3.05 0.80 -3.78
CA TRP A 30 1.93 1.12 -2.89
C TRP A 30 1.92 2.61 -2.55
N TRP A 31 3.06 3.19 -2.18
CA TRP A 31 3.14 4.62 -1.87
C TRP A 31 2.75 5.49 -3.06
N ASN A 32 3.26 5.18 -4.26
CA ASN A 32 2.93 5.93 -5.46
C ASN A 32 1.45 5.87 -5.85
N ALA A 33 0.80 4.72 -5.65
CA ALA A 33 -0.63 4.55 -5.90
C ALA A 33 -1.51 5.34 -4.92
N ASN A 34 -1.03 5.52 -3.68
CA ASN A 34 -1.87 5.97 -2.57
C ASN A 34 -1.56 7.40 -2.08
N LYS A 35 -0.36 7.92 -2.34
CA LYS A 35 0.07 9.25 -1.86
C LYS A 35 -0.83 10.38 -2.32
N SER A 36 -1.38 10.31 -3.54
CA SER A 36 -2.26 11.33 -4.11
C SER A 36 -3.62 11.36 -3.42
N VAL A 37 -4.14 10.20 -3.02
CA VAL A 37 -5.43 10.06 -2.32
C VAL A 37 -5.34 10.71 -0.95
N VAL A 38 -4.29 10.40 -0.18
CA VAL A 38 -4.07 10.97 1.16
C VAL A 38 -3.81 12.47 1.08
N ALA A 39 -2.95 12.91 0.16
CA ALA A 39 -2.65 14.34 -0.02
C ALA A 39 -3.87 15.15 -0.48
N GLY A 40 -4.66 14.61 -1.41
CA GLY A 40 -5.89 15.25 -1.89
C GLY A 40 -6.93 15.42 -0.79
N TYR A 41 -7.12 14.40 0.05
CA TYR A 41 -8.02 14.47 1.19
C TYR A 41 -7.59 15.51 2.23
N LEU A 42 -6.31 15.51 2.62
CA LEU A 42 -5.79 16.48 3.58
C LEU A 42 -5.88 17.92 3.05
N ARG A 43 -5.62 18.13 1.76
CA ARG A 43 -5.80 19.43 1.11
C ARG A 43 -7.27 19.86 1.13
N SER A 44 -8.20 18.98 0.75
CA SER A 44 -9.63 19.26 0.76
C SER A 44 -10.15 19.61 2.16
N LEU A 45 -9.74 18.86 3.19
CA LEU A 45 -10.06 19.15 4.58
C LEU A 45 -9.53 20.52 5.01
N ALA A 46 -8.27 20.82 4.71
CA ALA A 46 -7.65 22.11 5.05
C ALA A 46 -8.37 23.28 4.36
N GLU A 47 -8.67 23.15 3.07
CA GLU A 47 -9.40 24.16 2.29
C GLU A 47 -10.81 24.39 2.84
N ALA A 48 -11.57 23.33 3.12
CA ALA A 48 -12.92 23.42 3.67
C ALA A 48 -12.94 24.04 5.08
N THR A 49 -11.97 23.68 5.91
CA THR A 49 -11.80 24.29 7.25
C THR A 49 -11.48 25.78 7.14
N MET A 50 -10.58 26.18 6.22
CA MET A 50 -10.26 27.59 6.00
C MET A 50 -11.46 28.37 5.48
N GLN A 51 -12.18 27.85 4.48
CA GLN A 51 -13.37 28.51 3.93
C GLN A 51 -14.44 28.74 5.00
N THR A 52 -14.67 27.75 5.86
CA THR A 52 -15.66 27.86 6.94
C THR A 52 -15.25 28.92 7.97
N ARG A 53 -13.96 28.99 8.34
CA ARG A 53 -13.45 30.05 9.23
C ARG A 53 -13.63 31.44 8.62
N VAL A 54 -13.33 31.60 7.34
CA VAL A 54 -13.48 32.87 6.62
C VAL A 54 -14.96 33.26 6.53
N ALA A 55 -15.84 32.31 6.19
CA ALA A 55 -17.28 32.55 6.12
C ALA A 55 -17.88 32.95 7.47
N LEU A 56 -17.43 32.33 8.57
CA LEU A 56 -17.85 32.71 9.92
C LEU A 56 -17.36 34.11 10.29
N ALA A 57 -16.09 34.43 10.01
CA ALA A 57 -15.51 35.75 10.29
C ALA A 57 -16.18 36.87 9.48
N ASN A 58 -16.62 36.58 8.26
CA ASN A 58 -17.33 37.51 7.39
C ASN A 58 -18.85 37.54 7.64
N HIS A 59 -19.34 36.88 8.70
CA HIS A 59 -20.78 36.74 9.01
C HIS A 59 -21.62 36.16 7.86
N GLN A 60 -21.01 35.40 6.95
CA GLN A 60 -21.69 34.73 5.83
C GLN A 60 -22.43 33.47 6.30
N ILE A 61 -22.00 32.89 7.43
CA ILE A 61 -22.66 31.76 8.08
C ILE A 61 -22.78 32.02 9.59
N PRO A 62 -23.86 31.55 10.24
CA PRO A 62 -23.98 31.60 11.69
C PRO A 62 -23.04 30.60 12.38
N ALA A 63 -22.77 30.83 13.67
CA ALA A 63 -21.85 30.00 14.45
C ALA A 63 -22.28 28.53 14.52
N GLU A 64 -23.59 28.27 14.61
CA GLU A 64 -24.14 26.92 14.64
C GLU A 64 -23.89 26.18 13.32
N ALA A 65 -23.97 26.87 12.18
CA ALA A 65 -23.67 26.29 10.88
C ALA A 65 -22.18 25.99 10.73
N ALA A 66 -21.30 26.88 11.21
CA ALA A 66 -19.87 26.65 11.21
C ALA A 66 -19.49 25.43 12.08
N ASP A 67 -20.10 25.28 13.26
CA ASP A 67 -19.84 24.15 14.15
C ASP A 67 -20.30 22.81 13.53
N MET A 68 -21.47 22.81 12.89
CA MET A 68 -21.97 21.63 12.15
C MET A 68 -21.02 21.25 11.00
N ILE A 69 -20.53 22.21 10.22
CA ILE A 69 -19.58 21.96 9.14
C ILE A 69 -18.27 21.37 9.70
N MET A 70 -17.74 21.94 10.78
CA MET A 70 -16.52 21.43 11.43
C MET A 70 -16.67 20.00 11.95
N ARG A 71 -17.81 19.69 12.59
CA ARG A 71 -18.12 18.32 13.04
C ARG A 71 -18.18 17.32 11.87
N ASN A 72 -18.75 17.73 10.74
CA ASN A 72 -18.77 16.89 9.54
C ASN A 72 -17.36 16.67 8.97
N GLN A 73 -16.51 17.71 8.96
CA GLN A 73 -15.11 17.55 8.56
C GLN A 73 -14.34 16.62 9.52
N GLN A 74 -14.61 16.70 10.83
CA GLN A 74 -14.02 15.81 11.83
C GLN A 74 -14.44 14.36 11.62
N LEU A 75 -15.72 14.11 11.29
CA LEU A 75 -16.20 12.76 10.96
C LEU A 75 -15.52 12.23 9.70
N ALA A 76 -15.44 13.03 8.63
CA ALA A 76 -14.78 12.66 7.40
C ALA A 76 -13.29 12.35 7.62
N PHE A 77 -12.59 13.17 8.42
CA PHE A 77 -11.20 12.92 8.79
C PHE A 77 -11.02 11.61 9.57
N ASN A 78 -11.91 11.32 10.52
CA ASN A 78 -11.88 10.05 11.25
C ASN A 78 -12.09 8.84 10.33
N GLN A 79 -12.97 8.94 9.34
CA GLN A 79 -13.16 7.91 8.33
C GLN A 79 -11.91 7.74 7.46
N THR A 80 -11.25 8.83 7.06
CA THR A 80 -9.98 8.77 6.34
C THR A 80 -8.89 8.09 7.16
N LEU A 81 -8.78 8.39 8.46
CA LEU A 81 -7.83 7.71 9.35
C LEU A 81 -8.08 6.20 9.43
N GLN A 82 -9.34 5.78 9.51
CA GLN A 82 -9.69 4.37 9.46
C GLN A 82 -9.32 3.73 8.12
N PHE A 83 -9.59 4.42 7.01
CA PHE A 83 -9.18 3.97 5.68
C PHE A 83 -7.66 3.82 5.58
N THR A 84 -6.87 4.79 6.06
CA THR A 84 -5.40 4.70 6.09
C THR A 84 -4.89 3.53 6.94
N LYS A 85 -5.58 3.18 8.02
CA LYS A 85 -5.28 1.95 8.80
C LYS A 85 -5.50 0.67 7.99
N PHE A 86 -6.58 0.59 7.21
CA PHE A 86 -6.78 -0.54 6.32
C PHE A 86 -5.73 -0.60 5.22
N MET A 87 -5.36 0.54 4.64
CA MET A 87 -4.33 0.58 3.61
C MET A 87 -2.96 0.10 4.14
N THR A 88 -2.63 0.43 5.39
CA THR A 88 -1.39 -0.05 6.04
C THR A 88 -1.43 -1.55 6.36
N LEU A 89 -2.60 -2.10 6.71
CA LEU A 89 -2.78 -3.56 6.83
C LEU A 89 -2.64 -4.27 5.48
N VAL A 90 -3.21 -3.71 4.41
CA VAL A 90 -3.06 -4.24 3.04
C VAL A 90 -1.59 -4.20 2.60
N LEU A 91 -0.87 -3.12 2.90
CA LEU A 91 0.57 -3.06 2.64
C LEU A 91 1.32 -4.15 3.41
N ALA A 92 1.03 -4.34 4.69
CA ALA A 92 1.67 -5.38 5.49
C ALA A 92 1.41 -6.79 4.91
N GLN A 93 0.19 -7.06 4.44
CA GLN A 93 -0.13 -8.31 3.74
C GLN A 93 0.65 -8.44 2.42
N GLN A 94 0.69 -7.39 1.60
CA GLN A 94 1.44 -7.40 0.34
C GLN A 94 2.94 -7.64 0.55
N LEU A 95 3.52 -7.08 1.61
CA LEU A 95 4.93 -7.30 1.97
C LEU A 95 5.17 -8.74 2.42
N LEU A 96 4.29 -9.30 3.25
CA LEU A 96 4.37 -10.71 3.66
C LEU A 96 4.24 -11.63 2.44
N ASP A 97 3.24 -11.41 1.59
CA ASP A 97 3.02 -12.20 0.37
C ASP A 97 4.22 -12.11 -0.58
N ALA A 98 4.82 -10.92 -0.74
CA ALA A 98 6.01 -10.72 -1.55
C ALA A 98 7.22 -11.48 -0.99
N ALA A 99 7.44 -11.44 0.32
CA ALA A 99 8.52 -12.20 0.97
C ALA A 99 8.33 -13.71 0.81
N PHE A 100 7.12 -14.24 1.10
CA PHE A 100 6.83 -15.66 0.93
C PHE A 100 6.88 -16.12 -0.52
N ARG A 101 6.46 -15.26 -1.47
CA ARG A 101 6.58 -15.52 -2.90
C ARG A 101 8.04 -15.62 -3.33
N LEU A 102 8.90 -14.71 -2.88
CA LEU A 102 10.32 -14.73 -3.21
C LEU A 102 11.00 -15.99 -2.66
N ILE A 103 10.79 -16.29 -1.38
CA ILE A 103 11.32 -17.51 -0.75
C ILE A 103 10.79 -18.76 -1.48
N GLY A 104 9.50 -18.78 -1.83
CA GLY A 104 8.90 -19.88 -2.59
C GLY A 104 9.53 -20.09 -3.97
N TRP A 105 9.86 -19.01 -4.69
CA TRP A 105 10.56 -19.07 -5.97
C TRP A 105 12.01 -19.56 -5.83
N VAL A 106 12.74 -19.13 -4.80
CA VAL A 106 14.10 -19.63 -4.53
C VAL A 106 14.08 -21.14 -4.28
N ILE A 107 13.14 -21.61 -3.46
CA ILE A 107 13.00 -23.05 -3.16
C ILE A 107 12.59 -23.81 -4.43
N TYR A 108 11.62 -23.30 -5.20
CA TYR A 108 11.18 -23.93 -6.44
C TYR A 108 12.32 -24.03 -7.47
N ASN A 109 13.09 -22.96 -7.67
CA ASN A 109 14.19 -22.95 -8.64
C ASN A 109 15.33 -23.89 -8.23
N LYS A 110 15.64 -24.03 -6.93
CA LYS A 110 16.69 -24.94 -6.46
C LYS A 110 16.27 -26.40 -6.29
N THR A 111 15.02 -26.66 -5.92
CA THR A 111 14.56 -28.02 -5.53
C THR A 111 13.51 -28.60 -6.46
N GLY A 112 12.89 -27.79 -7.32
CA GLY A 112 11.72 -28.15 -8.12
C GLY A 112 10.41 -28.25 -7.32
N VAL A 113 10.44 -28.06 -5.99
CA VAL A 113 9.26 -28.20 -5.11
C VAL A 113 8.59 -26.85 -4.90
N ASN A 114 7.29 -26.78 -5.18
CA ASN A 114 6.47 -25.59 -4.93
C ASN A 114 5.76 -25.68 -3.58
N LEU A 115 6.30 -25.01 -2.56
CA LEU A 115 5.75 -24.99 -1.19
C LEU A 115 4.62 -23.97 -0.99
N ALA A 116 4.40 -23.05 -1.93
CA ALA A 116 3.37 -22.02 -1.86
C ALA A 116 2.63 -21.87 -3.21
N PRO A 117 1.80 -22.85 -3.61
CA PRO A 117 1.17 -22.89 -4.94
C PRO A 117 0.23 -21.71 -5.22
N SER A 118 -0.30 -21.07 -4.16
CA SER A 118 -1.11 -19.87 -4.27
C SER A 118 -0.30 -18.62 -4.64
N LEU A 119 1.00 -18.58 -4.33
CA LEU A 119 1.88 -17.42 -4.51
C LEU A 119 2.93 -17.62 -5.60
N VAL A 120 3.36 -18.87 -5.82
CA VAL A 120 4.33 -19.27 -6.84
C VAL A 120 3.55 -20.01 -7.92
N GLN A 121 3.29 -19.31 -9.03
CA GLN A 121 2.64 -19.89 -10.21
C GLN A 121 3.65 -19.85 -11.36
N PRO A 122 4.50 -20.87 -11.49
CA PRO A 122 5.34 -20.99 -12.66
C PRO A 122 4.41 -21.10 -13.87
N THR A 123 4.55 -20.19 -14.84
CA THR A 123 3.87 -20.34 -16.11
C THR A 123 4.31 -21.68 -16.68
N ALA A 124 3.38 -22.58 -16.98
CA ALA A 124 3.71 -23.87 -17.59
C ALA A 124 4.51 -23.59 -18.87
N GLY A 125 5.83 -23.76 -18.80
CA GLY A 125 6.66 -23.99 -19.98
C GLY A 125 6.13 -25.24 -20.68
N PRO A 126 6.19 -25.30 -22.01
CA PRO A 126 5.42 -26.24 -22.80
C PRO A 126 5.65 -27.66 -22.29
N ALA A 127 4.56 -28.36 -22.00
CA ALA A 127 4.58 -29.79 -21.72
C ALA A 127 5.37 -30.48 -22.83
N THR A 128 6.57 -30.96 -22.50
CA THR A 128 7.29 -31.88 -23.37
C THR A 128 6.51 -33.19 -23.36
N ALA A 129 5.89 -33.47 -24.50
CA ALA A 129 5.27 -34.74 -24.87
C ALA A 129 6.30 -35.88 -24.89
#